data_AF-A0A2D4FZ69-F1
#
_entry.id   AF-A0A2D4FZ69-F1
#
_cell.length_a   1.000
_cell.length_b   1.000
_cell.length_c   1.000
_cell.angle_alpha   90.00
_cell.angle_beta   90.00
_cell.angle_gamma   90.00
#
_symmetry.space_group_name_H-M   'P 1'
#
loop_
_entity.id
_entity.type
_entity.pdbx_description
1 polymer ?
#
loop_
_entity_poly.entity_id
_entity_poly.type
_entity_poly.pdbx_seq_one_letter_code
_entity_poly.pdbx_strand_id
1 'polypeptide(L)'
;YAEWDLRDIDFVEDDSDLLHALKIAVVDIYHSRLKERQRRKRIIKDHGLINLRKFQILERRYPKKVQDLYESMRRFARIIGPTEHDKFIESHALEFELRTEIKRLQEYRVAGITNFCSARTYDRLKKVREEERLKRTMLSEVLQYIQDSSACQQWLSRQADIDSGLSLTVPITSNSGRRSAPPLNLTGLPGTEKLNEKEKELCQIVRLVPGAYLEYKAALVNECHKQGGLRLAQARALIKIDVNKTRKIYDFLIREGSITKA
;
A
#
# COMPACT_ATOMS: atom_id res chain seq x y z
N TYR A 1 -22.09 -0.01 22.19
CA TYR A 1 -22.34 1.42 21.82
C TYR A 1 -22.62 2.16 23.13
N ALA A 2 -22.27 3.44 23.28
CA ALA A 2 -22.54 4.15 24.55
C ALA A 2 -24.04 4.18 24.93
N GLU A 3 -24.93 4.01 23.94
CA GLU A 3 -26.38 3.88 24.12
C GLU A 3 -26.81 2.62 24.88
N TRP A 4 -25.94 1.61 24.96
CA TRP A 4 -26.21 0.40 25.75
C TRP A 4 -26.04 0.63 27.24
N ASP A 5 -25.23 1.63 27.62
CA ASP A 5 -24.96 1.94 29.02
C ASP A 5 -26.21 2.47 29.75
N LEU A 6 -27.19 2.99 29.00
CA LEU A 6 -28.45 3.54 29.55
C LEU A 6 -29.66 2.61 29.38
N ARG A 7 -29.49 1.45 28.71
CA ARG A 7 -30.63 0.61 28.32
C ARG A 7 -31.44 0.12 29.52
N ASP A 8 -30.74 -0.18 30.60
CA ASP A 8 -31.30 -0.79 31.80
C ASP A 8 -31.33 0.20 32.99
N ILE A 9 -31.25 1.52 32.71
CA ILE A 9 -31.38 2.56 33.73
C ILE A 9 -32.79 3.13 33.69
N ASP A 10 -33.52 2.91 34.77
CA ASP A 10 -34.80 3.53 35.10
C ASP A 10 -34.64 4.37 36.38
N PHE A 11 -35.49 5.37 36.57
CA PHE A 11 -35.56 6.13 37.82
C PHE A 11 -36.87 5.76 38.50
N VAL A 12 -36.78 5.27 39.74
CA VAL A 12 -37.94 4.86 40.55
C VAL A 12 -37.99 5.74 41.79
N GLU A 13 -39.18 6.12 42.24
CA GLU A 13 -39.35 7.05 43.39
C GLU A 13 -38.81 6.48 44.71
N ASP A 14 -38.73 5.16 44.85
CA ASP A 14 -38.19 4.45 46.02
C ASP A 14 -36.67 4.20 45.96
N ASP A 15 -35.98 4.74 44.93
CA ASP A 15 -34.53 4.62 44.84
C ASP A 15 -33.84 5.28 46.04
N SER A 16 -32.91 4.58 46.69
CA SER A 16 -32.02 5.22 47.67
C SER A 16 -31.25 6.38 47.04
N ASP A 17 -31.01 7.46 47.78
CA ASP A 17 -30.23 8.61 47.33
C ASP A 17 -28.89 8.22 46.68
N LEU A 18 -28.22 7.18 47.21
CA LEU A 18 -26.98 6.64 46.66
C LEU A 18 -27.18 6.02 45.26
N LEU A 19 -28.26 5.25 45.09
CA LEU A 19 -28.60 4.63 43.81
C LEU A 19 -29.02 5.70 42.79
N HIS A 20 -29.79 6.70 43.22
CA HIS A 20 -30.17 7.83 42.39
C HIS A 20 -28.93 8.62 41.91
N ALA A 21 -28.00 8.93 42.81
CA ALA A 21 -26.73 9.58 42.47
C ALA A 21 -25.88 8.75 41.50
N LEU A 22 -25.82 7.43 41.69
CA LEU A 22 -25.13 6.52 40.77
C LEU A 22 -25.77 6.53 39.38
N LYS A 23 -27.11 6.47 39.30
CA LYS A 23 -27.87 6.55 38.03
C LYS A 23 -27.58 7.87 37.31
N ILE A 24 -27.59 9.01 38.01
CA ILE A 24 -27.21 10.32 37.44
C ILE A 24 -25.78 10.29 36.90
N ALA A 25 -24.81 9.74 37.65
CA ALA A 25 -23.43 9.65 37.20
C ALA A 25 -23.28 8.85 35.89
N VAL A 26 -24.06 7.79 35.71
CA VAL A 26 -24.08 7.05 34.44
C VAL A 26 -24.64 7.89 33.29
N VAL A 27 -25.71 8.66 33.53
CA VAL A 27 -26.25 9.61 32.53
C VAL A 27 -25.20 10.68 32.16
N ASP A 28 -24.45 11.20 33.12
CA ASP A 28 -23.37 12.16 32.87
C ASP A 28 -22.23 11.56 32.04
N ILE A 29 -21.85 10.31 32.33
CA ILE A 29 -20.86 9.57 31.53
C ILE A 29 -21.36 9.40 30.09
N TYR A 30 -22.63 9.04 29.90
CA TYR A 30 -23.22 8.94 28.57
C TYR A 30 -23.18 10.27 27.83
N HIS A 31 -23.59 11.36 28.47
CA HIS A 31 -23.61 12.70 27.88
C HIS A 31 -22.20 13.17 27.50
N SER A 32 -21.21 12.92 28.36
CA SER A 32 -19.80 13.20 28.09
C SER A 32 -19.30 12.43 26.85
N ARG A 33 -19.63 11.13 26.74
CA ARG A 33 -19.31 10.30 25.56
C ARG A 33 -20.00 10.81 24.30
N LEU A 34 -21.25 11.25 24.40
CA LEU A 34 -22.01 11.80 23.27
C LEU A 34 -21.40 13.12 22.78
N LYS A 35 -21.05 14.04 23.70
CA LYS A 35 -20.35 15.29 23.39
C LYS A 35 -19.01 15.03 22.72
N GLU A 36 -18.21 14.11 23.23
CA GLU A 36 -16.90 13.78 22.65
C GLU A 36 -17.05 13.14 21.25
N ARG A 37 -18.07 12.30 21.03
CA ARG A 37 -18.39 11.79 19.69
C ARG A 37 -18.75 12.91 18.72
N GLN A 38 -19.59 13.86 19.15
CA GLN A 38 -19.97 14.99 18.32
C GLN A 38 -18.77 15.91 18.03
N ARG A 39 -17.90 16.13 19.02
CA ARG A 39 -16.64 16.85 18.86
C ARG A 39 -15.74 16.20 17.81
N ARG A 40 -15.55 14.88 17.86
CA ARG A 40 -14.76 14.14 16.85
C ARG A 40 -15.35 14.25 15.46
N LYS A 41 -16.68 14.09 15.32
CA LYS A 41 -17.37 14.27 14.02
C LYS A 41 -17.16 15.67 13.46
N ARG A 42 -17.23 16.70 14.32
CA ARG A 42 -16.97 18.09 13.94
C ARG A 42 -15.55 18.28 13.43
N ILE A 43 -14.54 17.83 14.18
CA ILE A 43 -13.13 17.90 13.75
C ILE A 43 -12.91 17.20 12.39
N ILE A 44 -13.45 16.00 12.23
CA ILE A 44 -13.32 15.23 10.99
C ILE A 44 -13.95 15.99 9.80
N LYS A 45 -15.12 16.59 10.01
CA LYS A 45 -15.83 17.37 9.00
C LYS A 45 -15.07 18.66 8.66
N ASP A 46 -14.72 19.43 9.68
CA ASP A 46 -14.16 20.78 9.53
C ASP A 46 -12.78 20.76 8.88
N HIS A 47 -11.94 19.76 9.20
CA HIS A 47 -10.65 19.57 8.52
C HIS A 47 -10.75 18.83 7.18
N GLY A 48 -11.93 18.27 6.86
CA GLY A 48 -12.17 17.52 5.63
C GLY A 48 -11.41 16.18 5.57
N LEU A 49 -11.25 15.49 6.71
CA LEU A 49 -10.38 14.32 6.82
C LEU A 49 -10.86 13.07 6.07
N ILE A 50 -12.10 13.09 5.57
CA ILE A 50 -12.70 12.02 4.75
C ILE A 50 -12.63 12.36 3.25
N ASN A 51 -12.29 13.59 2.88
CA ASN A 51 -12.31 14.03 1.49
C ASN A 51 -11.06 13.54 0.73
N LEU A 52 -11.14 12.35 0.13
CA LEU A 52 -10.07 11.77 -0.68
C LEU A 52 -9.56 12.72 -1.77
N ARG A 53 -10.45 13.50 -2.39
CA ARG A 53 -10.09 14.45 -3.43
C ARG A 53 -9.21 15.58 -2.90
N LYS A 54 -9.46 16.05 -1.66
CA LYS A 54 -8.60 17.04 -0.99
C LYS A 54 -7.18 16.50 -0.83
N PHE A 55 -7.03 15.25 -0.36
CA PHE A 55 -5.71 14.63 -0.18
C PHE A 55 -4.96 14.43 -1.50
N GLN A 56 -5.64 13.98 -2.55
CA GLN A 56 -5.03 13.83 -3.87
C GLN A 56 -4.53 15.16 -4.46
N ILE A 57 -5.26 16.26 -4.25
CA ILE A 57 -4.83 17.59 -4.68
C ILE A 57 -3.58 18.01 -3.91
N LEU A 58 -3.55 17.74 -2.60
CA LEU A 58 -2.44 18.09 -1.72
C LEU A 58 -1.15 17.34 -2.10
N GLU A 59 -1.24 16.03 -2.34
CA GLU A 59 -0.14 15.19 -2.84
C GLU A 59 0.41 15.65 -4.20
N ARG A 60 -0.43 16.26 -5.05
CA ARG A 60 0.02 16.77 -6.36
C ARG A 60 0.58 18.17 -6.29
N ARG A 61 0.07 19.00 -5.39
CA ARG A 61 0.43 20.41 -5.29
C ARG A 61 1.80 20.61 -4.64
N TYR A 62 2.09 19.88 -3.56
CA TYR A 62 3.25 20.18 -2.72
C TYR A 62 4.42 19.23 -2.95
N PRO A 63 5.67 19.68 -2.73
CA PRO A 63 6.82 18.80 -2.64
C PRO A 63 6.71 17.80 -1.48
N LYS A 64 7.34 16.63 -1.61
CA LYS A 64 7.28 15.55 -0.61
C LYS A 64 7.56 16.01 0.83
N LYS A 65 8.55 16.88 1.03
CA LYS A 65 8.88 17.42 2.36
C LYS A 65 7.72 18.18 3.03
N VAL A 66 6.95 18.92 2.24
CA VAL A 66 5.78 19.65 2.72
C VAL A 66 4.60 18.71 2.96
N GLN A 67 4.46 17.65 2.13
CA GLN A 67 3.48 16.58 2.36
C GLN A 67 3.73 15.85 3.69
N ASP A 68 4.99 15.51 3.97
CA ASP A 68 5.39 14.83 5.22
C ASP A 68 5.06 15.69 6.45
N LEU A 69 5.25 17.02 6.34
CA LEU A 69 4.83 17.96 7.37
C LEU A 69 3.31 17.96 7.53
N TYR A 70 2.54 18.00 6.43
CA TYR A 70 1.08 17.98 6.50
C TYR A 70 0.56 16.74 7.25
N GLU A 71 1.11 15.56 6.96
CA GLU A 71 0.71 14.32 7.65
C GLU A 71 1.11 14.35 9.14
N SER A 72 2.27 14.92 9.46
CA SER A 72 2.69 15.15 10.85
C SER A 72 1.74 16.11 11.58
N MET A 73 1.34 17.19 10.91
CA MET A 73 0.47 18.24 11.45
C MET A 73 -0.98 17.79 11.62
N ARG A 74 -1.42 16.78 10.86
CA ARG A 74 -2.76 16.18 10.96
C ARG A 74 -3.11 15.71 12.37
N ARG A 75 -2.11 15.32 13.17
CA ARG A 75 -2.28 14.93 14.58
C ARG A 75 -2.77 16.09 15.47
N PHE A 76 -2.44 17.32 15.08
CA PHE A 76 -2.80 18.54 15.80
C PHE A 76 -4.15 19.13 15.38
N ALA A 77 -4.87 18.50 14.44
CA ALA A 77 -6.24 18.88 14.06
C ALA A 77 -7.25 18.83 15.24
N ARG A 78 -6.87 18.25 16.38
CA ARG A 78 -7.69 18.26 17.61
C ARG A 78 -7.61 19.58 18.38
N ILE A 79 -6.59 20.39 18.10
CA ILE A 79 -6.21 21.58 18.88
C ILE A 79 -6.28 22.82 17.98
N ILE A 80 -5.74 22.73 16.76
CA ILE A 80 -5.64 23.83 15.81
C ILE A 80 -6.89 23.85 14.92
N GLY A 81 -7.44 25.04 14.66
CA GLY A 81 -8.58 25.19 13.75
C GLY A 81 -8.23 24.83 12.30
N PRO A 82 -9.22 24.45 11.45
CA PRO A 82 -8.96 24.04 10.07
C PRO A 82 -8.30 25.16 9.24
N THR A 83 -8.75 26.40 9.39
CA THR A 83 -8.20 27.55 8.67
C THR A 83 -6.78 27.89 9.10
N GLU A 84 -6.49 27.81 10.40
CA GLU A 84 -5.15 28.06 10.94
C GLU A 84 -4.16 26.97 10.50
N HIS A 85 -4.61 25.71 10.52
CA HIS A 85 -3.86 24.58 10.02
C HIS A 85 -3.53 24.76 8.54
N ASP A 86 -4.53 25.05 7.69
CA ASP A 86 -4.30 25.22 6.26
C ASP A 86 -3.40 26.44 5.98
N LYS A 87 -3.55 27.55 6.71
CA LYS A 87 -2.63 28.71 6.63
C LYS A 87 -1.19 28.36 6.99
N PHE A 88 -0.99 27.56 8.04
CA PHE A 88 0.34 27.11 8.46
C PHE A 88 1.02 26.29 7.36
N ILE A 89 0.27 25.36 6.75
CA ILE A 89 0.79 24.50 5.68
C ILE A 89 1.18 25.33 4.45
N GLU A 90 0.33 26.26 4.02
CA GLU A 90 0.63 27.17 2.90
C GLU A 90 1.85 28.06 3.22
N SER A 91 1.94 28.57 4.44
CA SER A 91 3.08 29.40 4.87
C SER A 91 4.40 28.62 4.82
N HIS A 92 4.38 27.35 5.26
CA HIS A 92 5.56 26.50 5.20
C HIS A 92 5.91 26.07 3.77
N ALA A 93 4.92 25.85 2.91
CA ALA A 93 5.15 25.59 1.49
C ALA A 93 5.87 26.77 0.82
N LEU A 94 5.40 27.99 1.07
CA LEU A 94 6.04 29.21 0.58
C LEU A 94 7.46 29.37 1.15
N GLU A 95 7.66 29.14 2.44
CA GLU A 95 8.99 29.15 3.07
C GLU A 95 9.94 28.16 2.39
N PHE A 96 9.46 26.95 2.10
CA PHE A 96 10.24 25.93 1.42
C PHE A 96 10.65 26.36 0.00
N GLU A 97 9.73 26.94 -0.77
CA GLU A 97 10.00 27.46 -2.11
C GLU A 97 11.03 28.60 -2.06
N LEU A 98 10.84 29.56 -1.15
CA LEU A 98 11.76 30.69 -0.97
C LEU A 98 13.16 30.22 -0.57
N ARG A 99 13.28 29.28 0.37
CA ARG A 99 14.58 28.71 0.77
C ARG A 99 15.26 27.98 -0.39
N THR A 100 14.48 27.27 -1.21
CA THR A 100 14.99 26.58 -2.40
C THR A 100 15.50 27.60 -3.43
N GLU A 101 14.75 28.67 -3.68
CA GLU A 101 15.14 29.73 -4.60
C GLU A 101 16.38 30.49 -4.11
N ILE A 102 16.43 30.85 -2.83
CA ILE A 102 17.60 31.50 -2.22
C ILE A 102 18.84 30.63 -2.40
N LYS A 103 18.73 29.32 -2.13
CA LYS A 103 19.84 28.39 -2.31
C LYS A 103 20.29 28.30 -3.76
N ARG A 104 19.35 28.30 -4.72
CA ARG A 104 19.64 28.33 -6.17
C ARG A 104 20.38 29.60 -6.56
N LEU A 105 19.94 30.76 -6.09
CA LEU A 105 20.59 32.05 -6.36
C LEU A 105 21.98 32.15 -5.73
N GLN A 106 22.15 31.61 -4.52
CA GLN A 106 23.46 31.52 -3.87
C GLN A 106 24.42 30.62 -4.66
N GLU A 107 23.94 29.50 -5.19
CA GLU A 107 24.74 28.62 -6.06
C GLU A 107 25.21 29.35 -7.32
N TYR A 108 24.34 30.14 -7.96
CA TYR A 108 24.75 30.97 -9.10
C TYR A 108 25.89 31.92 -8.75
N ARG A 109 25.81 32.58 -7.58
CA ARG A 109 26.88 33.47 -7.11
C ARG A 109 28.20 32.74 -6.91
N VAL A 110 28.16 31.55 -6.30
CA VAL A 110 29.36 30.72 -6.11
C VAL A 110 29.95 30.24 -7.44
N ALA A 111 29.10 29.94 -8.42
CA ALA A 111 29.50 29.59 -9.78
C ALA A 111 29.98 30.79 -10.63
N GLY A 112 30.00 32.01 -10.06
CA GLY A 112 30.43 33.22 -10.76
C GLY A 112 29.38 33.81 -11.73
N ILE A 113 28.12 33.37 -11.65
CA ILE A 113 27.04 33.85 -12.50
C ILE A 113 26.44 35.11 -11.90
N THR A 114 26.54 36.20 -12.64
CA THR A 114 26.05 37.53 -12.22
C THR A 114 24.75 37.93 -12.92
N ASN A 115 24.45 37.34 -14.09
CA ASN A 115 23.28 37.69 -14.92
C ASN A 115 22.29 36.52 -15.06
N PHE A 116 20.99 36.82 -15.07
CA PHE A 116 19.93 35.79 -15.23
C PHE A 116 19.92 35.13 -16.61
N CYS A 117 20.34 35.82 -17.67
CA CYS A 117 20.46 35.20 -19.00
C CYS A 117 21.47 34.05 -18.99
N SER A 118 22.61 34.21 -18.32
CA SER A 118 23.62 33.15 -18.16
C SER A 118 23.14 32.02 -17.24
N ALA A 119 22.27 32.32 -16.26
CA ALA A 119 21.72 31.30 -15.36
C ALA A 119 20.92 30.22 -16.11
N ARG A 120 20.14 30.58 -17.13
CA ARG A 120 19.41 29.60 -17.96
C ARG A 120 20.34 28.62 -18.67
N THR A 121 21.44 29.13 -19.24
CA THR A 121 22.44 28.28 -19.89
C THR A 121 23.15 27.39 -18.88
N TYR A 122 23.49 27.94 -17.71
CA TYR A 122 24.07 27.17 -16.62
C TYR A 122 23.15 26.04 -16.14
N ASP A 123 21.87 26.31 -15.87
CA ASP A 123 20.91 25.29 -15.45
C ASP A 123 20.82 24.16 -16.47
N ARG A 124 20.75 24.49 -17.77
CA ARG A 124 20.72 23.50 -18.85
C ARG A 124 21.97 22.63 -18.84
N LEU A 125 23.15 23.24 -18.78
CA LEU A 125 24.42 22.52 -18.77
C LEU A 125 24.62 21.70 -17.49
N LYS A 126 24.20 22.24 -16.34
CA LYS A 126 24.23 21.55 -15.06
C LYS A 126 23.33 20.31 -15.09
N LYS A 127 22.11 20.43 -15.62
CA LYS A 127 21.19 19.31 -15.79
C LYS A 127 21.79 18.21 -16.67
N VAL A 128 22.35 18.57 -17.83
CA VAL A 128 23.03 17.62 -18.73
C VAL A 128 24.20 16.93 -18.01
N ARG A 129 25.01 17.69 -17.27
CA ARG A 129 26.14 17.15 -16.50
C ARG A 129 25.68 16.19 -15.40
N GLU A 130 24.60 16.50 -14.70
CA GLU A 130 24.01 15.63 -13.69
C GLU A 130 23.44 14.34 -14.29
N GLU A 131 22.74 14.43 -15.44
CA GLU A 131 22.24 13.28 -16.19
C GLU A 131 23.37 12.38 -16.69
N GLU A 132 24.45 12.95 -17.21
CA GLU A 132 25.64 12.19 -17.60
C GLU A 132 26.33 11.56 -16.39
N ARG A 133 26.44 12.29 -15.27
CA ARG A 133 27.02 11.74 -14.05
C ARG A 133 26.21 10.55 -13.56
N LEU A 134 24.88 10.67 -13.54
CA LEU A 134 23.95 9.59 -13.22
C LEU A 134 24.23 8.36 -14.10
N LYS A 135 24.28 8.52 -15.43
CA LYS A 135 24.61 7.42 -16.37
C LYS A 135 25.97 6.76 -16.09
N ARG A 136 26.98 7.54 -15.70
CA ARG A 136 28.30 7.01 -15.33
C ARG A 136 28.26 6.23 -14.01
N THR A 137 27.52 6.69 -13.00
CA THR A 137 27.27 5.91 -11.78
C THR A 137 26.55 4.60 -12.09
N MET A 138 25.54 4.64 -12.97
CA MET A 138 24.82 3.43 -13.40
C MET A 138 25.77 2.42 -14.06
N LEU A 139 26.66 2.88 -14.94
CA LEU A 139 27.68 2.01 -15.54
C LEU A 139 28.59 1.42 -14.45
N SER A 140 29.06 2.22 -13.49
CA SER A 140 29.88 1.73 -12.37
C SER A 140 29.17 0.67 -11.53
N GLU A 141 27.87 0.82 -11.31
CA GLU A 141 27.05 -0.16 -10.58
C GLU A 141 26.91 -1.46 -11.39
N VAL A 142 26.69 -1.40 -12.71
CA VAL A 142 26.70 -2.59 -13.58
C VAL A 142 28.02 -3.34 -13.50
N LEU A 143 29.14 -2.60 -13.56
CA LEU A 143 30.48 -3.19 -13.51
C LEU A 143 30.70 -3.98 -12.20
N GLN A 144 30.03 -3.61 -11.10
CA GLN A 144 30.11 -4.33 -9.83
C GLN A 144 29.47 -5.74 -9.90
N TYR A 145 28.49 -5.94 -10.78
CA TYR A 145 27.79 -7.22 -10.95
C TYR A 145 28.30 -8.03 -12.15
N ILE A 146 29.31 -7.57 -12.89
CA ILE A 146 29.77 -8.21 -14.13
C ILE A 146 30.26 -9.66 -13.93
N GLN A 147 30.75 -10.00 -12.73
CA GLN A 147 31.23 -11.36 -12.42
C GLN A 147 30.08 -12.38 -12.30
N ASP A 148 28.86 -11.93 -11.97
CA ASP A 148 27.67 -12.76 -11.92
C ASP A 148 26.71 -12.37 -13.04
N SER A 149 26.72 -13.17 -14.10
CA SER A 149 25.90 -12.97 -15.30
C SER A 149 24.40 -12.85 -14.98
N SER A 150 23.90 -13.56 -13.96
CA SER A 150 22.47 -13.52 -13.59
C SER A 150 22.10 -12.24 -12.85
N ALA A 151 22.97 -11.76 -11.95
CA ALA A 151 22.77 -10.52 -11.22
C ALA A 151 22.85 -9.29 -12.14
N CYS A 152 23.79 -9.32 -13.09
CA CYS A 152 23.94 -8.29 -14.11
C CYS A 152 22.69 -8.19 -15.00
N GLN A 153 22.16 -9.33 -15.48
CA GLN A 153 20.93 -9.35 -16.29
C GLN A 153 19.71 -8.84 -15.50
N GLN A 154 19.57 -9.21 -14.23
CA GLN A 154 18.47 -8.73 -13.39
C GLN A 154 18.55 -7.22 -13.12
N TRP A 155 19.76 -6.69 -12.88
CA TRP A 155 19.96 -5.25 -12.71
C TRP A 155 19.63 -4.50 -13.99
N LEU A 156 20.11 -4.96 -15.16
CA LEU A 156 19.85 -4.34 -16.47
C LEU A 156 18.35 -4.35 -16.82
N SER A 157 17.65 -5.46 -16.53
CA SER A 157 16.20 -5.55 -16.73
C SER A 157 15.45 -4.56 -15.84
N ARG A 158 15.81 -4.47 -14.55
CA ARG A 158 15.20 -3.50 -13.62
C ARG A 158 15.45 -2.06 -14.07
N GLN A 159 16.64 -1.77 -14.60
CA GLN A 159 16.95 -0.43 -15.06
C GLN A 159 16.20 -0.06 -16.34
N ALA A 160 16.07 -1.00 -17.29
CA ALA A 160 15.27 -0.81 -18.49
C ALA A 160 13.79 -0.56 -18.17
N ASP A 161 13.25 -1.21 -17.13
CA ASP A 161 11.88 -0.98 -16.64
C ASP A 161 11.69 0.43 -16.02
N ILE A 162 12.74 0.97 -15.40
CA ILE A 162 12.73 2.34 -14.85
C ILE A 162 12.77 3.37 -15.98
N ASP A 163 13.66 3.19 -16.97
CA ASP A 163 13.88 4.14 -18.06
C ASP A 163 12.72 4.17 -19.07
N SER A 164 11.99 3.06 -19.24
CA SER A 164 10.81 2.98 -20.11
C SER A 164 9.55 3.60 -19.51
N GLY A 165 9.65 4.24 -18.33
CA GLY A 165 8.53 4.94 -17.68
C GLY A 165 7.43 4.01 -17.18
N LEU A 166 7.68 2.70 -17.17
CA LEU A 166 6.77 1.69 -16.64
C LEU A 166 6.84 1.60 -15.10
N SER A 167 7.87 2.20 -14.49
CA SER A 167 8.00 2.38 -13.05
C SER A 167 7.37 3.69 -12.58
N LEU A 168 6.10 3.61 -12.16
CA LEU A 168 5.56 4.53 -11.16
C LEU A 168 6.45 4.40 -9.92
N THR A 169 7.19 5.47 -9.61
CA THR A 169 7.74 5.84 -8.29
C THR A 169 7.73 4.73 -7.25
N VAL A 170 8.95 4.30 -6.85
CA VAL A 170 9.24 3.53 -5.64
C VAL A 170 8.15 3.68 -4.56
N PRO A 171 7.37 2.64 -4.23
CA PRO A 171 6.58 2.65 -3.03
C PRO A 171 7.44 2.12 -1.89
N ILE A 172 7.90 3.02 -1.04
CA ILE A 172 7.91 2.73 0.39
C ILE A 172 6.43 2.56 0.75
N THR A 173 6.04 1.29 0.95
CA THR A 173 4.87 0.84 1.72
C THR A 173 3.57 1.65 1.55
N SER A 174 2.64 1.16 0.73
CA SER A 174 1.25 0.87 1.14
C SER A 174 0.36 0.61 -0.08
N ASN A 175 -0.50 -0.39 0.07
CA ASN A 175 -1.39 -0.95 -0.94
C ASN A 175 -2.36 0.07 -1.58
N SER A 176 -2.56 -0.01 -2.90
CA SER A 176 -3.85 -0.38 -3.53
C SER A 176 -3.89 0.05 -5.01
N GLY A 177 -3.78 -0.94 -5.90
CA GLY A 177 -3.91 -0.77 -7.34
C GLY A 177 -3.53 -2.06 -8.06
N ARG A 178 -4.45 -3.01 -8.16
CA ARG A 178 -4.19 -4.34 -8.76
C ARG A 178 -3.91 -4.21 -10.27
N ARG A 179 -2.64 -4.14 -10.66
CA ARG A 179 -2.18 -4.67 -11.95
C ARG A 179 -1.86 -6.16 -11.79
N SER A 180 -2.07 -6.95 -12.84
CA SER A 180 -1.76 -8.38 -12.83
C SER A 180 -0.26 -8.56 -12.65
N ALA A 181 0.16 -8.94 -11.43
CA ALA A 181 1.56 -9.27 -11.17
C ALA A 181 2.12 -10.30 -12.19
N PRO A 182 3.43 -10.24 -12.50
CA PRO A 182 4.08 -11.23 -13.34
C PRO A 182 3.82 -12.67 -12.84
N PRO A 183 3.89 -13.68 -13.74
CA PRO A 183 3.71 -15.08 -13.36
C PRO A 183 4.66 -15.45 -12.22
N LEU A 184 4.19 -16.29 -11.29
CA LEU A 184 4.91 -16.58 -10.07
C LEU A 184 6.20 -17.35 -10.40
N ASN A 185 7.37 -16.76 -10.17
CA ASN A 185 8.65 -17.43 -10.38
C ASN A 185 8.76 -18.64 -9.42
N LEU A 186 8.80 -19.85 -9.97
CA LEU A 186 8.88 -21.10 -9.20
C LEU A 186 10.32 -21.47 -8.83
N THR A 187 11.32 -20.78 -9.38
CA THR A 187 12.74 -21.08 -9.18
C THR A 187 13.14 -20.87 -7.72
N GLY A 188 13.57 -21.94 -7.04
CA GLY A 188 14.05 -21.91 -5.66
C GLY A 188 13.01 -22.25 -4.57
N LEU A 189 11.75 -22.56 -4.94
CA LEU A 189 10.75 -23.02 -3.98
C LEU A 189 10.83 -24.55 -3.77
N PRO A 190 10.71 -25.05 -2.53
CA PRO A 190 10.78 -26.48 -2.24
C PRO A 190 9.62 -27.24 -2.90
N GLY A 191 9.92 -28.37 -3.54
CA GLY A 191 8.93 -29.22 -4.22
C GLY A 191 8.70 -28.86 -5.70
N THR A 192 9.41 -27.89 -6.25
CA THR A 192 9.34 -27.52 -7.69
C THR A 192 9.90 -28.62 -8.59
N GLU A 193 10.88 -29.38 -8.08
CA GLU A 193 11.50 -30.53 -8.73
C GLU A 193 10.55 -31.72 -8.90
N LYS A 194 9.46 -31.79 -8.13
CA LYS A 194 8.47 -32.87 -8.17
C LYS A 194 7.27 -32.57 -9.09
N LEU A 195 7.26 -31.42 -9.76
CA LEU A 195 6.19 -31.00 -10.67
C LEU A 195 6.58 -31.23 -12.13
N ASN A 196 5.62 -31.69 -12.93
CA ASN A 196 5.76 -31.75 -14.39
C ASN A 196 5.68 -30.34 -15.02
N GLU A 197 6.18 -30.17 -16.25
CA GLU A 197 6.18 -28.89 -16.99
C GLU A 197 4.78 -28.21 -16.99
N LYS A 198 3.72 -29.01 -17.23
CA LYS A 198 2.33 -28.54 -17.22
C LYS A 198 1.84 -28.12 -15.83
N GLU A 199 2.33 -28.77 -14.77
CA GLU A 199 1.97 -28.45 -13.39
C GLU A 199 2.71 -27.19 -12.91
N LYS A 200 3.94 -27.00 -13.37
CA LYS A 200 4.69 -25.74 -13.18
C LYS A 200 3.93 -24.59 -13.84
N GLU A 201 3.50 -24.74 -15.09
CA GLU A 201 2.71 -23.72 -15.77
C GLU A 201 1.40 -23.39 -15.02
N LEU A 202 0.70 -24.41 -14.53
CA LEU A 202 -0.49 -24.21 -13.70
C LEU A 202 -0.17 -23.43 -12.41
N CYS A 203 0.90 -23.77 -11.71
CA CYS A 203 1.32 -23.09 -10.48
C CYS A 203 1.69 -21.62 -10.74
N GLN A 204 2.30 -21.31 -11.88
CA GLN A 204 2.60 -19.94 -12.32
C GLN A 204 1.32 -19.13 -12.58
N ILE A 205 0.37 -19.71 -13.33
CA ILE A 205 -0.90 -19.06 -13.71
C ILE A 205 -1.83 -18.88 -12.50
N VAL A 206 -1.95 -19.90 -11.66
CA VAL A 206 -2.84 -19.92 -10.49
C VAL A 206 -2.19 -19.20 -9.30
N ARG A 207 -0.89 -18.90 -9.38
CA ARG A 207 -0.06 -18.34 -8.31
C ARG A 207 -0.19 -19.18 -7.05
N LEU A 208 0.24 -20.42 -7.19
CA LEU A 208 0.23 -21.41 -6.13
C LEU A 208 1.66 -21.90 -5.90
N VAL A 209 2.04 -22.02 -4.64
CA VAL A 209 3.36 -22.54 -4.25
C VAL A 209 3.40 -24.04 -4.57
N PRO A 210 4.46 -24.56 -5.22
CA PRO A 210 4.60 -25.97 -5.58
C PRO A 210 4.28 -26.97 -4.47
N GLY A 211 4.80 -26.76 -3.25
CA GLY A 211 4.50 -27.61 -2.10
C GLY A 211 3.00 -27.68 -1.76
N ALA A 212 2.33 -26.52 -1.73
CA ALA A 212 0.89 -26.46 -1.46
C ALA A 212 0.06 -27.10 -2.59
N TYR A 213 0.48 -26.95 -3.84
CA TYR A 213 -0.17 -27.65 -4.96
C TYR A 213 -0.10 -29.17 -4.82
N LEU A 214 1.06 -29.72 -4.43
CA LEU A 214 1.22 -31.16 -4.24
C LEU A 214 0.31 -31.69 -3.12
N GLU A 215 0.18 -30.96 -2.02
CA GLU A 215 -0.74 -31.29 -0.92
C GLU A 215 -2.20 -31.29 -1.39
N TYR A 216 -2.62 -30.25 -2.12
CA TYR A 216 -3.99 -30.15 -2.64
C TYR A 216 -4.28 -31.22 -3.69
N LYS A 217 -3.32 -31.52 -4.58
CA LYS A 217 -3.42 -32.60 -5.56
C LYS A 217 -3.60 -33.94 -4.84
N ALA A 218 -2.77 -34.24 -3.85
CA ALA A 218 -2.86 -35.49 -3.09
C ALA A 218 -4.21 -35.62 -2.37
N ALA A 219 -4.69 -34.54 -1.75
CA ALA A 219 -5.99 -34.52 -1.07
C ALA A 219 -7.16 -34.78 -2.03
N LEU A 220 -7.19 -34.10 -3.18
CA LEU A 220 -8.26 -34.26 -4.18
C LEU A 220 -8.24 -35.65 -4.85
N VAL A 221 -7.05 -36.17 -5.16
CA VAL A 221 -6.90 -37.50 -5.76
C VAL A 221 -7.32 -38.59 -4.77
N ASN A 222 -6.92 -38.50 -3.50
CA ASN A 222 -7.30 -39.48 -2.48
C ASN A 222 -8.81 -39.51 -2.26
N GLU A 223 -9.47 -38.35 -2.22
CA GLU A 223 -10.92 -38.29 -2.06
C GLU A 223 -11.68 -38.83 -3.28
N CYS A 224 -11.16 -38.58 -4.49
CA CYS A 224 -11.72 -39.14 -5.72
C CYS A 224 -11.60 -40.67 -5.76
N HIS A 225 -10.49 -41.25 -5.30
CA HIS A 225 -10.31 -42.70 -5.23
C HIS A 225 -11.27 -43.36 -4.23
N LYS A 226 -11.57 -42.70 -3.11
CA LYS A 226 -12.51 -43.21 -2.10
C LYS A 226 -13.96 -43.22 -2.59
N GLN A 227 -14.36 -42.21 -3.35
CA GLN A 227 -15.77 -42.01 -3.75
C GLN A 227 -16.05 -42.44 -5.20
N GLY A 228 -15.03 -42.83 -5.99
CA GLY A 228 -15.16 -43.18 -7.41
C GLY A 228 -15.36 -41.97 -8.35
N GLY A 229 -15.46 -40.77 -7.79
CA GLY A 229 -15.55 -39.50 -8.49
C GLY A 229 -15.71 -38.34 -7.52
N LEU A 230 -15.34 -37.14 -7.94
CA LEU A 230 -15.31 -35.96 -7.08
C LEU A 230 -16.05 -34.80 -7.74
N ARG A 231 -17.01 -34.18 -7.05
CA ARG A 231 -17.69 -32.97 -7.52
C ARG A 231 -16.91 -31.71 -7.14
N LEU A 232 -17.00 -30.66 -7.97
CA LEU A 232 -16.33 -29.38 -7.69
C LEU A 232 -16.73 -28.75 -6.34
N ALA A 233 -17.96 -28.97 -5.88
CA ALA A 233 -18.41 -28.51 -4.57
C ALA A 233 -17.67 -29.21 -3.42
N GLN A 234 -17.45 -30.51 -3.53
CA GLN A 234 -16.69 -31.30 -2.56
C GLN A 234 -15.22 -30.89 -2.58
N ALA A 235 -14.64 -30.68 -3.77
CA ALA A 235 -13.26 -30.19 -3.91
C ALA A 235 -13.04 -28.87 -3.17
N ARG A 236 -13.98 -27.92 -3.27
CA ARG A 236 -13.94 -26.63 -2.54
C ARG A 236 -13.98 -26.80 -1.02
N ALA A 237 -14.82 -27.70 -0.53
CA ALA A 237 -14.91 -27.99 0.89
C ALA A 237 -13.64 -28.65 1.44
N LEU A 238 -12.95 -29.43 0.60
CA LEU A 238 -11.75 -30.20 0.97
C LEU A 238 -10.51 -29.33 1.13
N ILE A 239 -10.15 -28.53 0.12
CA ILE A 239 -8.89 -27.77 0.11
C ILE A 239 -9.00 -26.35 0.68
N LYS A 240 -10.23 -25.83 0.86
CA LYS A 240 -10.53 -24.55 1.53
C LYS A 240 -9.70 -23.34 1.06
N ILE A 241 -9.37 -23.29 -0.23
CA ILE A 241 -8.72 -22.12 -0.86
C ILE A 241 -9.72 -21.30 -1.68
N ASP A 242 -9.24 -20.21 -2.27
CA ASP A 242 -10.02 -19.38 -3.19
C ASP A 242 -10.76 -20.22 -4.26
N VAL A 243 -12.02 -19.87 -4.47
CA VAL A 243 -12.97 -20.61 -5.32
C VAL A 243 -12.47 -20.70 -6.78
N ASN A 244 -11.80 -19.66 -7.27
CA ASN A 244 -11.29 -19.61 -8.64
C ASN A 244 -10.01 -20.44 -8.78
N LYS A 245 -9.14 -20.43 -7.77
CA LYS A 245 -7.95 -21.30 -7.74
C LYS A 245 -8.33 -22.77 -7.67
N THR A 246 -9.29 -23.12 -6.81
CA THR A 246 -9.81 -24.48 -6.69
C THR A 246 -10.37 -24.99 -8.02
N ARG A 247 -11.15 -24.15 -8.72
CA ARG A 247 -11.70 -24.50 -10.03
C ARG A 247 -10.59 -24.81 -11.04
N LYS A 248 -9.58 -23.95 -11.16
CA LYS A 248 -8.47 -24.16 -12.12
C LYS A 248 -7.69 -25.44 -11.84
N ILE A 249 -7.45 -25.78 -10.57
CA ILE A 249 -6.78 -27.04 -10.17
C ILE A 249 -7.66 -28.24 -10.49
N TYR A 250 -8.94 -28.19 -10.14
CA TYR A 250 -9.90 -29.27 -10.39
C TYR A 250 -10.07 -29.54 -11.90
N ASP A 251 -10.23 -28.50 -12.72
CA ASP A 251 -10.37 -28.63 -14.16
C ASP A 251 -9.09 -29.20 -14.81
N PHE A 252 -7.91 -28.84 -14.29
CA PHE A 252 -6.64 -29.40 -14.72
C PHE A 252 -6.52 -30.89 -14.39
N LEU A 253 -6.87 -31.29 -13.16
CA LEU A 253 -6.79 -32.69 -12.72
C LEU A 253 -7.79 -33.60 -13.44
N ILE A 254 -8.96 -33.08 -13.83
CA ILE A 254 -9.90 -33.79 -14.72
C ILE A 254 -9.28 -33.99 -16.11
N ARG A 255 -8.67 -32.93 -16.67
CA ARG A 255 -8.07 -32.97 -18.02
C ARG A 255 -6.88 -33.94 -18.10
N GLU A 256 -6.09 -34.02 -17.05
CA GLU A 256 -4.98 -34.97 -16.91
C GLU A 256 -5.45 -36.39 -16.50
N GLY A 257 -6.75 -36.60 -16.30
CA GLY A 257 -7.31 -37.91 -15.95
C GLY A 257 -6.98 -38.40 -14.53
N SER A 258 -6.48 -37.51 -13.66
CA SER A 258 -6.12 -37.85 -12.28
C SER A 258 -7.32 -37.92 -11.34
N ILE A 259 -8.44 -37.31 -11.70
CA ILE A 259 -9.73 -37.39 -11.00
C ILE A 259 -10.88 -37.52 -12.00
N THR A 260 -11.93 -38.23 -11.61
CA THR A 260 -13.17 -38.39 -12.39
C THR A 260 -14.26 -37.47 -11.86
N LYS A 261 -15.09 -36.95 -12.78
CA LYS A 261 -16.24 -36.11 -12.42
C LYS A 261 -17.44 -37.00 -12.07
N ALA A 262 -17.95 -36.85 -10.85
CA ALA A 262 -19.22 -37.46 -10.36
C ALA A 262 -20.44 -36.56 -10.56
#